data_AF-A0A949Y9P1-F1
#
_entry.id   AF-A0A949Y9P1-F1
#
_cell.length_a   1.000
_cell.length_b   1.000
_cell.length_c   1.000
_cell.angle_alpha   90.00
_cell.angle_beta   90.00
_cell.angle_gamma   90.00
#
_symmetry.space_group_name_H-M   'P 1'
#
loop_
_entity.id
_entity.type
_entity.pdbx_description
1 polymer ?
#
loop_
_entity_poly.entity_id
_entity_poly.type
_entity_poly.pdbx_seq_one_letter_code
_entity_poly.pdbx_strand_id
1 'polypeptide(L)' 'MKISIGSDHAGFRYKEKIKGMLKEMGHEVLDFGTDSEEPCD' A
#
# COMPACT_ATOMS: atom_id res chain seq x y z
N MET A 1 -3.20 15.38 1.64
CA MET A 1 -3.39 14.99 0.23
C MET A 1 -3.96 13.59 0.18
N LYS A 2 -4.72 13.26 -0.87
CA LYS A 2 -5.28 11.92 -1.09
C LYS A 2 -4.38 11.14 -2.03
N ILE A 3 -3.90 9.97 -1.61
CA ILE A 3 -2.94 9.15 -2.35
C ILE A 3 -3.52 7.75 -2.54
N SER A 4 -3.56 7.28 -3.78
CA SER A 4 -3.93 5.91 -4.13
C SER A 4 -2.68 5.07 -4.31
N ILE A 5 -2.65 3.89 -3.68
CA ILE A 5 -1.52 2.95 -3.77
C ILE A 5 -2.01 1.55 -4.14
N GLY A 6 -1.16 0.79 -4.81
CA GLY A 6 -1.38 -0.62 -5.10
C GLY A 6 -0.06 -1.30 -5.48
N SER A 7 0.00 -2.61 -5.29
CA SER A 7 1.12 -3.48 -5.67
C SER A 7 0.61 -4.89 -5.93
N ASP A 8 1.41 -5.74 -6.55
CA ASP A 8 1.23 -7.18 -6.51
C ASP A 8 1.74 -7.75 -5.17
N HIS A 9 1.72 -9.08 -5.06
CA HIS A 9 2.21 -9.85 -3.93
C HIS A 9 3.69 -9.60 -3.62
N ALA A 10 4.53 -9.41 -4.64
CA ALA A 10 5.95 -9.11 -4.48
C ALA A 10 6.16 -7.74 -3.82
N GLY A 11 5.29 -6.77 -4.13
CA GLY A 11 5.33 -5.43 -3.55
C GLY A 11 4.62 -5.26 -2.20
N PHE A 12 3.84 -6.24 -1.72
CA PHE A 12 2.94 -6.10 -0.56
C PHE A 12 3.65 -5.55 0.69
N ARG A 13 4.79 -6.13 1.08
CA ARG A 13 5.53 -5.70 2.28
C ARG A 13 6.05 -4.27 2.18
N TYR A 14 6.44 -3.82 0.99
CA TYR A 14 6.89 -2.46 0.76
C TYR A 14 5.71 -1.48 0.78
N LYS A 15 4.61 -1.86 0.14
CA LYS A 15 3.37 -1.09 0.12
C LYS A 15 2.87 -0.82 1.54
N GLU A 16 2.85 -1.83 2.42
CA GLU A 16 2.40 -1.64 3.81
C GLU A 16 3.32 -0.68 4.60
N LYS A 17 4.64 -0.74 4.40
CA LYS A 17 5.58 0.21 5.02
C LYS A 17 5.37 1.64 4.50
N ILE A 18 5.22 1.81 3.19
CA ILE A 18 4.98 3.12 2.56
C ILE A 18 3.64 3.70 3.03
N LYS A 19 2.58 2.87 3.07
CA LYS A 19 1.26 3.23 3.59
C LYS A 19 1.32 3.76 5.03
N GLY A 20 2.09 3.10 5.90
CA GLY A 20 2.34 3.55 7.27
C GLY A 20 2.99 4.94 7.30
N MET A 21 4.08 5.11 6.57
CA MET A 21 4.81 6.38 6.45
C MET A 21 3.90 7.51 5.93
N LEU A 22 3.12 7.27 4.87
CA LEU A 22 2.21 8.27 4.30
C LEU A 22 1.12 8.69 5.30
N LYS A 23 0.61 7.74 6.09
CA LYS A 23 -0.36 8.05 7.15
C LYS A 23 0.27 8.87 8.28
N GLU A 24 1.50 8.55 8.70
CA GLU A 24 2.25 9.32 9.70
C GLU A 24 2.50 10.77 9.23
N MET A 25 2.69 10.97 7.92
CA MET A 25 2.81 12.30 7.29
C MET A 25 1.48 13.05 7.15
N GLY A 26 0.36 12.50 7.63
CA GLY A 26 -0.96 13.14 7.58
C GLY A 26 -1.64 13.05 6.21
N HIS A 27 -1.28 12.08 5.37
CA HIS A 27 -1.95 11.83 4.11
C HIS A 27 -3.12 10.84 4.27
N GLU A 28 -4.18 11.04 3.49
CA GLU A 28 -5.25 10.07 3.34
C GLU A 28 -4.84 9.05 2.28
N VAL A 29 -4.77 7.77 2.65
CA VAL A 29 -4.30 6.69 1.78
C VAL A 29 -5.46 5.77 1.41
N LEU A 30 -5.72 5.63 0.11
CA LEU A 30 -6.60 4.63 -0.48
C LEU A 30 -5.74 3.49 -1.03
N ASP A 31 -5.95 2.28 -0.51
CA ASP A 31 -5.22 1.09 -0.89
C ASP A 31 -6.10 0.21 -1.78
N PHE A 32 -5.63 -0.09 -3.00
CA PHE A 32 -6.35 -0.89 -4.00
C PHE A 32 -5.76 -2.30 -4.17
N GLY A 33 -4.93 -2.75 -3.23
CA GLY A 33 -4.46 -4.13 -3.18
C GLY A 33 -3.02 -4.29 -3.66
N THR A 34 -2.49 -5.50 -3.69
CA THR A 34 -3.05 -6.72 -3.08
C THR A 34 -3.07 -6.61 -1.55
N ASP A 35 -3.91 -7.39 -0.88
CA ASP A 35 -4.05 -7.40 0.58
C ASP A 35 -3.25 -8.51 1.28
N SER A 36 -2.42 -9.25 0.52
CA SER A 36 -1.64 -10.36 1.03
C SER A 36 -0.31 -10.57 0.29
N GLU A 37 0.54 -11.46 0.83
CA GLU A 37 1.74 -11.96 0.15
C GLU A 37 1.43 -13.13 -0.81
N GLU A 38 0.16 -13.51 -0.95
CA GLU A 38 -0.25 -14.60 -1.84
C GLU A 38 -0.06 -14.18 -3.30
N PRO A 39 0.54 -15.03 -4.15
CA PRO A 39 0.73 -14.75 -5.57
C PRO A 39 -0.53 -14.24 -6.26
N CYS A 40 -0.40 -13.10 -6.94
CA CYS A 40 -1.44 -12.47 -7.73
C CYS A 40 -0.84 -11.79 -8.97
N ASP A 41 -1.69 -11.58 -9.97
CA ASP A 41 -1.38 -10.86 -11.22
C ASP A 41 -1.45 -9.33 -11.04
#